data_AF-A0A354TCT8-F1
#
_entry.id   AF-A0A354TCT8-F1
#
_cell.length_a   1.000
_cell.length_b   1.000
_cell.length_c   1.000
_cell.angle_alpha   90.00
_cell.angle_beta   90.00
_cell.angle_gamma   90.00
#
_symmetry.space_group_name_H-M   'P 1'
#
loop_
_entity.id
_entity.type
_entity.pdbx_description
1 polymer ?
#
loop_
_entity_poly.entity_id
_entity_poly.type
_entity_poly.pdbx_seq_one_letter_code
_entity_poly.pdbx_strand_id
1 'polypeptide(L)'
;MEDHVHLLLSAPPTLALSDVIKRVKGESSKRLSNEKTGFKDFAWQDGYGTFAISQSHIPRTIRYVQNQRQHHAKATFEADERYIFG
;
A
#
# COMPACT_ATOMS: atom_id res chain seq x y z
N MET A 1 15.02 -0.77 -1.08
CA MET A 1 14.71 0.46 -0.30
C MET A 1 13.20 0.47 -0.15
N GLU A 2 12.66 0.52 1.06
CA GLU A 2 11.20 0.56 1.24
C GLU A 2 10.75 2.01 1.12
N ASP A 3 10.47 2.45 -0.10
CA ASP A 3 10.01 3.80 -0.47
C ASP A 3 8.50 3.88 -0.75
N HIS A 4 7.79 2.77 -0.57
CA HIS A 4 6.35 2.64 -0.81
C HIS A 4 5.70 1.74 0.27
N VAL A 5 4.36 1.76 0.30
CA VAL A 5 3.55 0.98 1.25
C VAL A 5 2.55 0.09 0.54
N HIS A 6 2.26 -1.06 1.13
CA HIS A 6 1.26 -2.01 0.65
C HIS A 6 0.07 -2.02 1.61
N LEU A 7 -1.15 -1.91 1.08
CA LEU A 7 -2.37 -1.86 1.86
C LEU A 7 -3.36 -2.90 1.31
N LEU A 8 -3.82 -3.79 2.19
CA LEU A 8 -5.00 -4.60 1.93
C LEU A 8 -6.20 -3.94 2.60
N LEU A 9 -7.21 -3.56 1.81
CA LEU A 9 -8.39 -2.85 2.28
C LEU A 9 -9.68 -3.49 1.75
N SER A 10 -10.76 -3.30 2.49
CA SER A 10 -12.13 -3.59 2.04
C SER A 10 -12.90 -2.29 2.02
N ALA A 11 -13.58 -2.01 0.91
CA ALA A 11 -14.36 -0.79 0.73
C ALA A 11 -15.69 -1.12 0.02
N PRO A 12 -16.78 -0.38 0.31
CA PRO A 12 -18.02 -0.49 -0.45
C PRO A 12 -17.78 -0.21 -1.95
N PRO A 13 -18.48 -0.89 -2.86
CA PRO A 13 -18.31 -0.67 -4.31
C PRO A 13 -18.77 0.72 -4.77
N THR A 14 -19.54 1.43 -3.93
CA THR A 14 -19.99 2.80 -4.17
C THR A 14 -18.91 3.86 -3.89
N LEU A 15 -17.79 3.47 -3.28
CA LEU A 15 -16.69 4.37 -2.96
C LEU A 15 -15.59 4.27 -4.00
N ALA A 16 -15.24 5.39 -4.64
CA ALA A 16 -14.14 5.42 -5.59
C ALA A 16 -12.81 5.17 -4.86
N LEU A 17 -11.99 4.24 -5.37
CA LEU A 17 -10.65 3.97 -4.83
C LEU A 17 -9.77 5.23 -4.80
N SER A 18 -9.91 6.12 -5.79
CA SER A 18 -9.21 7.41 -5.81
C SER A 18 -9.51 8.26 -4.57
N ASP A 19 -10.75 8.24 -4.07
CA ASP A 19 -11.13 9.01 -2.88
C ASP A 19 -10.55 8.38 -1.61
N VAL A 20 -10.51 7.04 -1.55
CA VAL A 20 -9.85 6.31 -0.45
C VAL A 20 -8.37 6.68 -0.40
N ILE A 21 -7.67 6.56 -1.53
CA ILE A 21 -6.23 6.83 -1.59
C ILE A 21 -5.93 8.31 -1.36
N LYS A 22 -6.76 9.23 -1.85
CA LYS A 22 -6.64 10.66 -1.56
C LYS A 22 -6.66 10.94 -0.06
N ARG A 23 -7.59 10.33 0.68
CA ARG A 23 -7.69 10.47 2.14
C ARG A 23 -6.49 9.85 2.85
N VAL A 24 -6.11 8.63 2.47
CA VAL A 24 -4.94 7.94 3.07
C VAL A 24 -3.68 8.79 2.89
N LYS A 25 -3.39 9.25 1.67
CA LYS A 25 -2.22 10.07 1.37
C LYS A 25 -2.26 11.43 2.07
N GLY A 26 -3.42 12.10 2.04
CA GLY A 26 -3.59 13.43 2.62
C GLY A 26 -3.44 13.45 4.14
N GLU A 27 -4.16 12.58 4.85
CA GLU A 27 -4.12 12.54 6.31
C GLU A 27 -2.77 12.06 6.84
N SER A 28 -2.14 11.08 6.18
CA SER A 28 -0.79 10.64 6.56
C SER A 28 0.26 11.73 6.34
N SER A 29 0.22 12.45 5.21
CA SER A 29 1.15 13.56 4.94
C SER A 29 1.01 14.66 5.99
N LYS A 30 -0.23 15.06 6.30
CA LYS A 30 -0.52 16.08 7.33
C LYS A 30 -0.04 15.62 8.70
N ARG A 31 -0.21 14.35 9.04
CA ARG A 31 0.25 13.81 10.32
C ARG A 31 1.78 13.82 10.40
N LEU A 32 2.45 13.29 9.38
CA LEU A 32 3.91 13.20 9.33
C LEU A 32 4.58 14.57 9.30
N SER A 33 3.99 15.56 8.63
CA SER A 33 4.52 16.93 8.61
C SER A 33 4.40 17.64 9.96
N ASN A 34 3.40 17.27 10.77
CA ASN A 34 3.11 17.89 12.06
C ASN A 34 3.83 17.21 13.24
N GLU A 35 4.20 15.95 13.10
CA GLU A 35 4.99 15.25 14.10
C GLU A 35 6.45 15.74 14.09
N LYS A 36 7.12 15.81 15.26
CA LYS A 36 8.56 16.13 15.36
C LYS A 36 9.45 14.98 14.89
N THR A 37 8.99 14.20 13.91
CA THR A 37 9.57 12.92 13.47
C THR A 37 10.60 13.07 12.35
N GLY A 38 10.89 14.31 11.91
CA GLY A 38 11.89 14.59 10.89
C GLY A 38 11.37 14.47 9.44
N PHE A 39 10.07 14.22 9.25
CA PHE A 39 9.43 14.05 7.94
C PHE A 39 8.78 15.33 7.39
N LYS A 40 9.38 16.50 7.65
CA LYS A 40 8.80 17.79 7.21
C LYS A 40 8.57 17.89 5.70
N ASP A 41 9.43 17.25 4.92
CA ASP A 41 9.39 17.27 3.45
C ASP A 41 8.84 15.96 2.87
N PHE A 42 8.15 15.16 3.69
CA PHE A 42 7.52 13.94 3.21
C PHE A 42 6.42 14.25 2.19
N ALA A 43 6.51 13.59 1.04
CA ALA A 43 5.49 13.63 0.01
C ALA A 43 5.30 12.23 -0.58
N TRP A 44 4.05 11.89 -0.84
CA TRP A 44 3.73 10.72 -1.66
C TRP A 44 4.00 11.03 -3.13
N GLN A 45 4.41 10.03 -3.89
CA GLN A 45 4.31 10.08 -5.35
C GLN A 45 2.86 10.35 -5.79
N ASP A 46 2.67 10.98 -6.96
CA ASP A 46 1.35 11.34 -7.47
C ASP A 46 0.45 10.10 -7.65
N GLY A 47 1.00 9.07 -8.29
CA GLY A 47 0.28 7.85 -8.67
C GLY A 47 0.05 6.84 -7.54
N TYR A 48 -0.81 5.87 -7.81
CA TYR A 48 -1.02 4.69 -6.97
C TYR A 48 -1.35 3.49 -7.86
N GLY A 49 -0.95 2.29 -7.43
CA GLY A 49 -1.36 1.03 -8.04
C GLY A 49 -2.45 0.37 -7.19
N THR A 50 -3.51 -0.14 -7.82
CA THR A 50 -4.54 -0.92 -7.13
C THR A 50 -4.90 -2.15 -7.93
N PHE A 51 -5.14 -3.23 -7.21
CA PHE A 51 -5.55 -4.50 -7.78
C PHE A 51 -6.74 -5.04 -7.00
N ALA A 52 -7.72 -5.57 -7.72
CA ALA A 52 -8.82 -6.30 -7.11
C ALA A 52 -8.37 -7.73 -6.80
N ILE A 53 -8.67 -8.24 -5.60
CA ILE A 53 -8.40 -9.63 -5.23
C ILE A 53 -9.71 -10.39 -4.97
N SER A 54 -9.70 -11.68 -5.29
CA SER A 54 -10.77 -12.60 -4.87
C SER A 54 -10.71 -12.83 -3.36
N GLN A 55 -11.85 -13.12 -2.73
CA GLN A 55 -11.90 -13.50 -1.32
C GLN A 55 -10.99 -14.70 -1.00
N SER A 56 -10.88 -15.64 -1.94
CA SER A 56 -9.99 -16.80 -1.82
C SER A 56 -8.50 -16.44 -1.65
N HIS A 57 -8.09 -15.27 -2.15
CA HIS A 57 -6.71 -14.78 -2.07
C HIS A 57 -6.43 -13.93 -0.81
N ILE A 58 -7.44 -13.62 0.00
CA ILE A 58 -7.28 -12.80 1.22
C ILE A 58 -6.21 -13.38 2.17
N PRO A 59 -6.25 -14.68 2.54
CA PRO A 59 -5.27 -15.22 3.50
C PRO A 59 -3.82 -15.12 2.97
N ARG A 60 -3.63 -15.29 1.66
CA ARG A 60 -2.31 -15.15 1.03
C ARG A 60 -1.85 -13.70 1.00
N THR A 61 -2.75 -12.79 0.65
CA THR A 61 -2.45 -11.35 0.56
C THR A 61 -2.12 -10.77 1.93
N ILE A 62 -2.80 -11.21 3.00
CA ILE A 62 -2.43 -10.83 4.39
C ILE A 62 -0.99 -11.23 4.69
N ARG A 63 -0.60 -12.47 4.39
CA ARG A 63 0.77 -12.95 4.60
C ARG A 63 1.78 -12.14 3.78
N TYR A 64 1.45 -11.83 2.53
CA TYR A 64 2.29 -10.99 1.68
C TYR A 64 2.55 -9.61 2.31
N VAL A 65 1.48 -8.87 2.65
CA VAL A 65 1.60 -7.52 3.25
C VAL A 65 2.40 -7.55 4.55
N GLN A 66 2.21 -8.57 5.39
CA GLN A 66 2.94 -8.71 6.66
C GLN A 66 4.43 -9.02 6.48
N ASN A 67 4.79 -9.79 5.45
CA ASN A 67 6.17 -10.20 5.21
C ASN A 67 6.89 -9.30 4.18
N GLN A 68 6.28 -8.16 3.82
CA GLN A 68 6.69 -7.41 2.65
C GLN A 68 8.12 -6.88 2.73
N ARG A 69 8.58 -6.54 3.94
CA ARG A 69 9.96 -6.16 4.21
C ARG A 69 10.99 -7.24 3.91
N GLN A 70 10.62 -8.51 4.14
CA GLN A 70 11.48 -9.65 3.83
C GLN A 70 11.47 -9.93 2.32
N HIS A 71 10.33 -9.73 1.65
CA HIS A 71 10.20 -9.87 0.21
C HIS A 71 11.02 -8.82 -0.54
N HIS A 72 10.93 -7.54 -0.17
CA HIS A 72 11.73 -6.45 -0.77
C HIS A 72 13.25 -6.61 -0.62
N ALA A 73 13.71 -7.43 0.33
CA ALA A 73 15.13 -7.72 0.46
C ALA A 73 15.64 -8.72 -0.61
N LYS A 74 14.75 -9.44 -1.30
CA LYS A 74 15.10 -10.57 -2.17
C LYS A 74 14.33 -10.62 -3.51
N ALA A 75 13.27 -9.84 -3.67
CA ALA A 75 12.32 -9.98 -4.76
C ALA A 75 12.15 -8.67 -5.56
N THR A 76 11.76 -8.82 -6.82
CA THR A 76 11.37 -7.72 -7.71
C THR A 76 9.87 -7.50 -7.69
N PHE A 77 9.41 -6.34 -8.17
CA PHE A 77 7.99 -6.02 -8.28
C PHE A 77 7.17 -7.06 -9.08
N GLU A 78 7.76 -7.67 -10.11
CA GLU A 78 7.10 -8.72 -10.90
C GLU A 78 6.89 -10.02 -10.11
N ALA A 79 7.78 -10.30 -9.14
CA ALA A 79 7.65 -11.44 -8.26
C ALA A 79 6.49 -11.25 -7.26
N ASP A 80 6.24 -10.01 -6.87
CA ASP A 80 5.14 -9.63 -5.98
C ASP A 80 3.78 -9.89 -6.62
N GLU A 81 3.58 -9.48 -7.88
CA GLU A 81 2.34 -9.76 -8.62
C GLU A 81 2.08 -11.26 -8.73
N ARG A 82 3.10 -12.06 -9.07
CA ARG A 82 2.95 -13.52 -9.13
C ARG A 82 2.61 -14.13 -7.76
N TYR A 83 3.19 -13.62 -6.68
CA TYR A 83 2.91 -14.14 -5.35
C TYR A 83 1.44 -13.90 -4.94
N ILE A 84 0.89 -12.73 -5.25
CA ILE A 84 -0.48 -12.37 -4.88
C ILE A 84 -1.50 -13.06 -5.79
N PHE A 85 -1.26 -13.09 -7.10
CA PHE A 85 -2.26 -13.47 -8.11
C PHE A 85 -2.08 -14.86 -8.75
N GLY A 86 -0.93 -15.51 -8.62
CA GLY A 86 -0.65 -16.85 -9.20
C GLY A 86 -0.89 -17.99 -8.23
#